data_AF-A0A9E5U4H5-F1
#
_entry.id   AF-A0A9E5U4H5-F1
#
_cell.length_a   1.000
_cell.length_b   1.000
_cell.length_c   1.000
_cell.angle_alpha   90.00
_cell.angle_beta   90.00
_cell.angle_gamma   90.00
#
_symmetry.space_group_name_H-M   'P 1'
#
loop_
_entity.id
_entity.type
_entity.pdbx_description
1 polymer ?
#
loop_
_entity_poly.entity_id
_entity_poly.type
_entity_poly.pdbx_seq_one_letter_code
_entity_poly.pdbx_strand_id
1 'polypeptide(L)'
;PSARAVIAKVLSLPATPVRMLRASVPEGVERAILIALHKSAPDRFATAAEFVAALEAGVRVEPEPWLPGLTEPAVPHSTRSRWRVIANGAAYLMGALFVFAAIGLLTTVVYDVK
;
A
#
# COMPACT_ATOMS: atom_id res chain seq x y z
N PRO A 1 -11.03 10.08 25.57
CA PRO A 1 -11.46 10.50 24.21
C PRO A 1 -12.71 9.70 23.82
N SER A 2 -13.72 10.33 23.21
CA SER A 2 -14.92 9.60 22.75
C SER A 2 -14.67 8.95 21.38
N ALA A 3 -15.31 7.81 21.11
CA ALA A 3 -15.19 7.12 19.82
C ALA A 3 -15.55 8.06 18.64
N ARG A 4 -16.59 8.89 18.81
CA ARG A 4 -17.00 9.90 17.81
C ARG A 4 -15.89 10.91 17.53
N ALA A 5 -15.17 11.38 18.55
CA ALA A 5 -14.07 12.33 18.36
C ALA A 5 -12.89 11.70 17.61
N VAL A 6 -12.59 10.41 17.85
CA VAL A 6 -11.53 9.69 17.13
C VAL A 6 -11.90 9.49 15.66
N ILE A 7 -13.15 9.06 15.39
CA ILE A 7 -13.65 8.86 14.03
C ILE A 7 -13.61 10.18 13.25
N ALA A 8 -14.12 11.26 13.85
CA ALA A 8 -14.09 12.59 13.23
C ALA A 8 -12.65 13.02 12.91
N LYS A 9 -11.70 12.80 13.82
CA LYS A 9 -10.29 13.11 13.59
C LYS A 9 -9.70 12.32 12.42
N VAL A 10 -9.94 11.01 12.37
CA VAL A 10 -9.38 10.12 11.33
C VAL A 10 -9.95 10.42 9.95
N LEU A 11 -11.22 10.82 9.87
CA LEU A 11 -11.88 11.13 8.60
C LEU A 11 -11.51 12.53 8.09
N SER A 12 -11.30 13.50 8.99
CA SER A 12 -11.06 14.89 8.60
C SER A 12 -9.59 15.24 8.39
N LEU A 13 -8.67 14.60 9.11
CA LEU A 13 -7.25 14.95 9.00
C LEU A 13 -6.58 14.26 7.80
N PRO A 14 -5.62 14.94 7.13
CA PRO A 14 -4.80 14.32 6.11
C PRO A 14 -3.95 13.20 6.71
N ALA A 15 -3.48 12.29 5.86
CA ALA A 15 -2.59 11.21 6.28
C ALA A 15 -1.27 11.78 6.82
N THR A 16 -0.84 11.29 7.99
CA THR A 16 0.43 11.71 8.59
C THR A 16 1.60 11.18 7.76
N PRO A 17 2.59 12.02 7.39
CA PRO A 17 3.80 11.57 6.71
C PRO A 17 4.58 10.55 7.56
N VAL A 18 4.95 9.41 6.97
CA VAL A 18 5.60 8.31 7.70
C VAL A 18 7.02 8.69 8.13
N ARG A 19 7.69 9.60 7.40
CA ARG A 19 9.04 10.06 7.76
C ARG A 19 9.08 10.86 9.06
N MET A 20 7.95 11.39 9.52
CA MET A 20 7.85 11.98 10.87
C MET A 20 8.09 10.95 11.97
N LEU A 21 7.74 9.68 11.72
CA LEU A 21 7.96 8.57 12.64
C LEU A 21 9.26 7.81 12.34
N ARG A 22 9.64 7.74 11.06
CA ARG A 22 10.83 7.01 10.58
C ARG A 22 11.51 7.76 9.44
N ALA A 23 12.48 8.60 9.80
CA ALA A 23 13.24 9.42 8.83
C ALA A 23 13.99 8.59 7.77
N SER A 24 14.29 7.32 8.05
CA SER A 24 14.99 6.39 7.15
C SER A 24 14.14 5.89 5.97
N VAL A 25 12.84 6.20 5.94
CA VAL A 25 11.97 5.82 4.81
C VAL A 25 12.33 6.68 3.58
N PRO A 26 12.57 6.08 2.40
CA PRO A 26 12.81 6.84 1.17
C PRO A 26 11.62 7.72 0.78
N GLU A 27 11.91 8.89 0.21
CA GLU A 27 10.88 9.88 -0.14
C GLU A 27 9.85 9.35 -1.14
N GLY A 28 10.28 8.53 -2.11
CA GLY A 28 9.37 7.91 -3.06
C GLY A 28 8.37 6.96 -2.40
N VAL A 29 8.79 6.24 -1.36
CA VAL A 29 7.91 5.33 -0.59
C VAL A 29 6.88 6.14 0.21
N GLU A 30 7.32 7.23 0.86
CA GLU A 30 6.40 8.11 1.58
C GLU A 30 5.33 8.70 0.66
N ARG A 31 5.72 9.20 -0.52
CA ARG A 31 4.78 9.73 -1.51
C ARG A 31 3.75 8.68 -1.93
N ALA A 32 4.18 7.45 -2.22
CA ALA A 32 3.27 6.37 -2.57
C ALA A 32 2.26 6.07 -1.45
N ILE A 33 2.70 6.06 -0.19
CA ILE A 33 1.81 5.83 0.96
C ILE A 33 0.80 6.97 1.10
N LEU A 34 1.23 8.23 0.95
CA LEU A 34 0.33 9.39 1.05
C LEU A 34 -0.77 9.38 -0.02
N ILE A 35 -0.44 9.01 -1.25
CA ILE A 35 -1.41 8.84 -2.35
C ILE A 35 -2.41 7.72 -2.03
N ALA A 36 -1.91 6.55 -1.59
CA ALA A 36 -2.76 5.41 -1.27
C ALA A 36 -3.74 5.69 -0.10
N LEU A 37 -3.34 6.53 0.85
CA LEU A 37 -4.14 6.90 2.04
C LEU A 37 -5.01 8.15 1.84
N HIS A 38 -5.06 8.71 0.63
CA HIS A 38 -5.87 9.88 0.36
C HIS A 38 -7.36 9.63 0.67
N LYS A 39 -8.08 10.62 1.19
CA LYS A 39 -9.48 10.40 1.61
C LYS A 39 -10.42 10.23 0.43
N SER A 40 -10.19 10.99 -0.63
CA SER A 40 -10.89 10.88 -1.90
C SER A 40 -10.34 9.70 -2.71
N ALA A 41 -11.23 8.85 -3.22
CA ALA A 41 -10.87 7.65 -3.98
C ALA A 41 -10.25 7.94 -5.36
N PRO A 42 -10.71 8.96 -6.12
CA PRO A 42 -10.07 9.36 -7.38
C PRO A 42 -8.59 9.75 -7.27
N ASP A 43 -8.15 10.19 -6.10
CA ASP A 43 -6.77 10.63 -5.86
C ASP A 43 -5.85 9.50 -5.38
N ARG A 44 -6.35 8.26 -5.35
CA ARG A 44 -5.57 7.07 -5.01
C ARG A 44 -5.09 6.38 -6.30
N PHE A 45 -4.26 5.35 -6.13
CA PHE A 45 -3.98 4.41 -7.22
C PHE A 45 -5.26 3.71 -7.66
N ALA A 46 -5.47 3.62 -8.97
CA ALA A 46 -6.64 2.94 -9.52
C ALA A 46 -6.56 1.43 -9.28
N THR A 47 -5.34 0.88 -9.20
CA THR A 47 -5.11 -0.54 -8.96
C THR A 47 -4.01 -0.81 -7.93
N ALA A 48 -4.06 -1.99 -7.31
CA ALA A 48 -2.98 -2.45 -6.43
C ALA A 48 -1.64 -2.60 -7.18
N ALA A 49 -1.66 -2.93 -8.47
CA ALA A 49 -0.46 -3.06 -9.28
C ALA A 49 0.27 -1.72 -9.46
N GLU A 50 -0.48 -0.64 -9.68
CA GLU A 50 0.07 0.72 -9.74
C GLU A 50 0.70 1.14 -8.41
N PHE A 51 0.06 0.80 -7.29
CA PHE A 51 0.61 1.08 -5.96
C PHE A 51 1.94 0.34 -5.73
N VAL A 52 2.00 -0.96 -6.08
CA VAL A 52 3.24 -1.74 -5.97
C VAL A 52 4.34 -1.16 -6.86
N ALA A 53 4.02 -0.79 -8.10
CA ALA A 53 4.98 -0.14 -8.99
C ALA A 53 5.53 1.17 -8.42
N ALA A 54 4.69 1.98 -7.78
CA ALA A 54 5.10 3.21 -7.12
C ALA A 54 6.02 2.96 -5.91
N LEU A 55 5.75 1.92 -5.10
CA LEU A 55 6.61 1.53 -4.00
C LEU A 55 7.98 1.06 -4.51
N GLU A 56 8.02 0.22 -5.53
CA GLU A 56 9.27 -0.26 -6.14
C GLU A 56 10.11 0.87 -6.73
N ALA A 57 9.46 1.82 -7.42
CA ALA A 57 10.12 3.00 -7.94
C ALA A 57 10.69 3.88 -6.82
N GLY A 58 9.96 4.00 -5.69
CA GLY A 58 10.41 4.80 -4.55
C GLY A 58 11.55 4.21 -3.73
N VAL A 59 11.79 2.89 -3.83
CA VAL A 59 12.94 2.21 -3.21
C VAL A 59 14.20 2.37 -4.06
N ARG A 60 14.06 2.56 -5.38
CA ARG A 60 15.20 2.91 -6.24
C ARG A 60 15.66 4.31 -5.87
N VAL A 61 16.70 4.38 -5.03
CA VAL A 61 17.51 5.58 -4.88
C VAL A 61 18.11 5.83 -6.25
N GLU A 62 17.65 6.87 -6.96
CA GLU A 62 18.39 7.34 -8.13
C GLU A 62 19.80 7.67 -7.64
N PRO A 63 20.84 7.04 -8.21
CA PRO A 63 22.20 7.45 -7.91
C PRO A 63 22.31 8.93 -8.29
N GLU A 64 22.68 9.75 -7.31
CA GLU A 64 23.03 11.17 -7.51
C GLU A 64 23.88 11.24 -8.77
N PRO A 65 23.37 11.84 -9.85
CA PRO A 65 24.14 11.89 -11.06
C PRO A 65 25.33 12.81 -10.74
N TRP A 66 26.53 12.41 -11.17
CA TRP A 66 27.78 13.20 -11.17
C TRP A 66 28.61 13.36 -9.86
N LEU A 67 29.27 12.26 -9.44
CA LEU A 67 30.70 12.30 -9.10
C LEU A 67 31.48 11.33 -10.02
N PRO A 68 32.18 11.84 -11.05
CA PRO A 68 33.00 11.00 -11.92
C PRO A 68 34.16 10.39 -11.13
N GLY A 69 34.16 9.08 -10.94
CA GLY A 69 35.32 8.33 -10.41
C GLY A 69 35.15 7.62 -9.08
N LEU A 70 34.01 7.75 -8.39
CA LEU A 70 33.67 6.88 -7.24
C LEU A 70 32.78 5.74 -7.73
N THR A 71 33.32 4.88 -8.58
CA THR A 71 32.64 3.64 -8.96
C THR A 71 32.70 2.68 -7.78
N GLU A 72 31.86 2.89 -6.76
CA GLU A 72 31.48 1.76 -5.93
C GLU A 72 30.81 0.74 -6.87
N PRO A 73 31.30 -0.51 -6.93
CA PRO A 73 30.67 -1.52 -7.75
C PRO A 73 29.23 -1.68 -7.25
N ALA A 74 28.28 -1.25 -8.07
CA ALA A 74 26.86 -1.41 -7.81
C ALA A 74 26.61 -2.88 -7.48
N VAL A 75 26.35 -3.19 -6.22
CA VAL A 75 25.98 -4.53 -5.79
C VAL A 75 24.68 -4.84 -6.54
N PRO A 76 24.65 -5.85 -7.44
CA PRO A 76 23.42 -6.22 -8.10
C PRO A 76 22.48 -6.74 -7.02
N HIS A 77 21.52 -5.91 -6.60
CA HIS A 77 20.39 -6.40 -5.82
C HIS A 77 19.64 -7.37 -6.74
N SER A 78 19.85 -8.67 -6.52
CA SER A 78 19.29 -9.70 -7.38
C SER A 78 17.79 -9.50 -7.47
N THR A 79 17.29 -9.28 -8.69
CA THR A 79 15.87 -9.16 -9.05
C THR A 79 15.17 -10.53 -8.95
N ARG A 80 15.33 -11.24 -7.83
CA ARG A 80 14.52 -12.40 -7.44
C ARG A 80 13.26 -11.86 -6.76
N SER A 81 12.04 -12.16 -7.18
CA SER A 81 11.58 -13.15 -8.14
C SER A 81 10.24 -12.67 -8.72
N ARG A 82 10.17 -12.56 -10.04
CA ARG A 82 8.93 -12.30 -10.79
C ARG A 82 7.95 -13.50 -10.76
N TRP A 83 8.29 -14.59 -10.08
CA TRP A 83 7.57 -15.88 -10.18
C TRP A 83 6.77 -16.28 -8.93
N ARG A 84 7.06 -15.70 -7.75
CA ARG A 84 6.27 -16.02 -6.53
C ARG A 84 4.92 -15.30 -6.45
N VAL A 85 4.71 -14.24 -7.25
CA VAL A 85 3.45 -13.47 -7.23
C VAL A 85 2.34 -14.19 -8.01
N ILE A 86 2.69 -14.92 -9.08
CA ILE A 86 1.71 -15.67 -9.89
C ILE A 86 1.18 -16.89 -9.12
N ALA A 87 2.01 -17.54 -8.29
CA ALA A 87 1.59 -18.70 -7.51
C ALA A 87 0.66 -18.38 -6.32
N ASN A 88 0.70 -17.15 -5.78
CA ASN A 88 -0.07 -16.79 -4.58
C ASN A 88 -1.42 -16.11 -4.90
N GLY A 89 -1.64 -15.63 -6.12
CA GLY A 89 -2.86 -14.89 -6.49
C GLY A 89 -4.16 -15.70 -6.39
N ALA A 90 -4.11 -17.01 -6.70
CA ALA A 90 -5.29 -17.88 -6.65
C ALA A 90 -5.79 -18.15 -5.23
N ALA A 91 -4.89 -18.21 -4.23
CA ALA A 91 -5.26 -18.42 -2.84
C ALA A 91 -5.97 -17.19 -2.23
N TYR A 92 -5.54 -15.98 -2.61
CA TYR A 92 -6.18 -14.74 -2.14
C TYR A 92 -7.56 -14.52 -2.76
N LEU A 93 -7.78 -14.90 -4.03
CA LEU A 93 -9.10 -14.82 -4.66
C LEU A 93 -10.11 -15.79 -4.01
N MET A 94 -9.69 -17.01 -3.68
CA MET A 94 -10.54 -17.98 -2.98
C MET A 94 -10.87 -17.54 -1.55
N GLY A 95 -9.89 -16.99 -0.83
CA GLY A 95 -10.11 -16.44 0.51
C GLY A 95 -11.04 -15.21 0.52
N ALA A 96 -10.85 -14.28 -0.42
CA ALA A 96 -11.68 -13.08 -0.52
C ALA A 96 -13.14 -13.41 -0.90
N LEU A 97 -13.35 -14.36 -1.81
CA LEU A 97 -14.69 -14.82 -2.18
C LEU A 97 -15.40 -15.49 -0.99
N PHE A 98 -14.69 -16.29 -0.20
CA PHE A 98 -15.24 -16.94 0.99
C PHE A 98 -15.70 -15.93 2.05
N VAL A 99 -14.88 -14.89 2.30
CA VAL A 99 -15.24 -13.82 3.24
C VAL A 99 -16.45 -13.04 2.75
N PHE A 100 -16.53 -12.72 1.45
CA PHE A 100 -17.69 -12.05 0.87
C PHE A 100 -18.97 -12.88 0.98
N ALA A 101 -18.89 -14.18 0.68
CA ALA A 101 -20.02 -15.09 0.81
C ALA A 101 -20.48 -15.25 2.27
N ALA A 102 -19.54 -15.35 3.22
CA ALA A 102 -19.84 -15.46 4.64
C ALA A 102 -20.51 -14.18 5.19
N ILE A 103 -20.03 -13.00 4.79
CA ILE A 103 -20.63 -11.71 5.16
C ILE A 103 -22.02 -11.57 4.55
N GLY A 104 -22.19 -11.92 3.27
CA GLY A 104 -23.49 -11.93 2.59
C GLY A 104 -24.49 -12.84 3.28
N LEU A 105 -24.11 -14.09 3.56
CA LEU A 105 -24.96 -15.07 4.24
C LEU A 105 -25.36 -14.64 5.66
N LEU A 106 -24.41 -14.09 6.44
CA LEU A 106 -24.68 -13.57 7.78
C LEU A 106 -25.68 -12.40 7.72
N THR A 107 -25.56 -11.55 6.71
CA THR A 107 -26.47 -10.41 6.52
C THR A 107 -27.87 -10.92 6.16
N THR A 108 -28.00 -11.86 5.22
CA THR A 108 -29.28 -12.43 4.81
C THR A 108 -30.02 -13.15 5.94
N VAL A 109 -29.32 -13.98 6.74
CA VAL A 109 -29.93 -14.71 7.88
C VAL A 109 -30.39 -13.75 8.98
N VAL A 110 -29.68 -12.64 9.20
CA VAL A 110 -30.09 -11.61 10.18
C VAL A 110 -31.29 -10.79 9.69
N TYR A 111 -31.45 -10.61 8.38
CA TYR A 111 -32.60 -9.90 7.81
C TYR A 111 -33.87 -10.75 7.72
N ASP A 112 -33.77 -12.07 7.60
CA ASP A 112 -34.92 -12.99 7.53
C ASP A 112 -35.57 -13.26 8.92
N VAL A 113 -34.93 -12.83 10.00
CA VAL A 113 -35.40 -13.01 11.40
C VAL A 113 -36.17 -11.78 11.92
N LYS A 114 -36.53 -10.84 11.05
CA LYS A 114 -37.37 -9.66 11.37
C LYS A 114 -38.63 -9.60 10.52
#